data_AF-A0A7V2UUS1-F1
#
_entry.id   AF-A0A7V2UUS1-F1
#
_cell.length_a   1.000
_cell.length_b   1.000
_cell.length_c   1.000
_cell.angle_alpha   90.00
_cell.angle_beta   90.00
_cell.angle_gamma   90.00
#
_symmetry.space_group_name_H-M   'P 1'
#
loop_
_entity.id
_entity.type
_entity.pdbx_description
1 polymer ?
#
loop_
_entity_poly.entity_id
_entity_poly.type
_entity_poly.pdbx_seq_one_letter_code
_entity_poly.pdbx_strand_id
1 'polypeptide(L)'
;MTADEIVTLIEKMLASFPDRMTGNEVNPMVADELRSFAVSDRESLLDALRQYLAFRVPPAQRQQEDAVREARLWLALDVAEHLRLIELKPDIESLLQSVRSGKALRPVHEKGVARYLQRLNA
;
A
#
# COMPACT_ATOMS: atom_id res chain seq x y z
N MET A 1 -15.26 9.59 -7.92
CA MET A 1 -15.45 8.59 -6.83
C MET A 1 -14.81 9.10 -5.55
N THR A 2 -15.29 8.67 -4.39
CA THR A 2 -14.68 8.97 -3.08
C THR A 2 -13.55 7.97 -2.76
N ALA A 3 -12.72 8.28 -1.76
CA ALA A 3 -11.68 7.36 -1.29
C ALA A 3 -12.26 6.04 -0.79
N ASP A 4 -13.38 6.06 -0.06
CA ASP A 4 -14.03 4.87 0.50
C ASP A 4 -14.63 3.98 -0.59
N GLU A 5 -15.13 4.58 -1.68
CA GLU A 5 -15.57 3.84 -2.85
C GLU A 5 -14.40 3.12 -3.54
N ILE A 6 -13.24 3.77 -3.64
CA ILE A 6 -12.02 3.17 -4.19
C ILE A 6 -11.51 2.05 -3.28
N VAL A 7 -11.48 2.24 -1.97
CA VAL A 7 -11.15 1.17 -1.01
C VAL A 7 -12.08 -0.03 -1.21
N THR A 8 -13.39 0.21 -1.26
CA THR A 8 -14.38 -0.85 -1.48
C THR A 8 -14.16 -1.59 -2.81
N LEU A 9 -13.80 -0.87 -3.86
CA LEU A 9 -13.46 -1.44 -5.17
C LEU A 9 -12.19 -2.31 -5.07
N ILE A 10 -11.14 -1.81 -4.41
CA ILE A 10 -9.89 -2.56 -4.17
C ILE A 10 -10.14 -3.85 -3.40
N GLU A 11 -10.92 -3.79 -2.32
CA GLU A 11 -11.26 -4.99 -1.53
C GLU A 11 -12.05 -6.02 -2.36
N LYS A 12 -12.99 -5.56 -3.21
CA LYS A 12 -13.73 -6.45 -4.13
C LYS A 12 -12.84 -7.09 -5.17
N MET A 13 -11.88 -6.35 -5.73
CA MET A 13 -10.89 -6.90 -6.66
C MET A 13 -10.04 -7.96 -5.97
N LEU A 14 -9.57 -7.69 -4.75
CA LEU A 14 -8.74 -8.63 -4.00
C LEU A 14 -9.47 -9.92 -3.65
N ALA A 15 -10.78 -9.84 -3.38
CA ALA A 15 -11.62 -11.00 -3.12
C ALA A 15 -11.95 -11.84 -4.38
N SER A 16 -11.72 -11.32 -5.59
CA SER A 16 -11.96 -12.06 -6.83
C SER A 16 -10.77 -12.90 -7.29
N PHE A 17 -9.57 -12.67 -6.72
CA PHE A 17 -8.40 -13.47 -7.03
C PHE A 17 -8.42 -14.81 -6.27
N PRO A 18 -7.97 -15.91 -6.89
CA PRO A 18 -7.85 -17.20 -6.22
C PRO A 18 -6.89 -17.17 -5.03
N ASP A 19 -7.22 -17.86 -3.93
CA ASP A 19 -6.41 -17.93 -2.70
C ASP A 19 -4.95 -18.38 -2.90
N ARG A 20 -4.68 -19.12 -4.00
CA ARG A 20 -3.33 -19.59 -4.35
C ARG A 20 -2.43 -18.50 -4.90
N MET A 21 -2.96 -17.36 -5.33
CA MET A 21 -2.17 -16.26 -5.86
C MET A 21 -1.60 -15.42 -4.73
N THR A 22 -0.32 -15.06 -4.86
CA THR A 22 0.38 -14.29 -3.84
C THR A 22 0.31 -12.79 -4.12
N GLY A 23 0.58 -11.95 -3.11
CA GLY A 23 0.63 -10.49 -3.29
C GLY A 23 1.56 -10.04 -4.42
N ASN A 24 2.67 -10.75 -4.66
CA ASN A 24 3.60 -10.43 -5.76
C ASN A 24 2.97 -10.58 -7.16
N GLU A 25 1.95 -11.43 -7.29
CA GLU A 25 1.23 -11.64 -8.55
C GLU A 25 -0.03 -10.77 -8.61
N VAL A 26 -0.74 -10.64 -7.49
CA VAL A 26 -2.02 -9.92 -7.40
C VAL A 26 -1.81 -8.40 -7.42
N ASN A 27 -0.83 -7.86 -6.70
CA ASN A 27 -0.66 -6.42 -6.54
C ASN A 27 -0.41 -5.69 -7.88
N PRO A 28 0.43 -6.20 -8.80
CA PRO A 28 0.59 -5.58 -10.12
C PRO A 28 -0.72 -5.57 -10.94
N MET A 29 -1.52 -6.63 -10.87
CA MET A 29 -2.81 -6.70 -11.57
C MET A 29 -3.78 -5.66 -11.02
N VAL A 30 -3.87 -5.54 -9.69
CA VAL A 30 -4.67 -4.49 -9.04
C VAL A 30 -4.16 -3.10 -9.43
N ALA A 31 -2.84 -2.89 -9.48
CA ALA A 31 -2.27 -1.62 -9.88
C ALA A 31 -2.63 -1.26 -11.34
N ASP A 32 -2.64 -2.23 -12.26
CA ASP A 32 -3.06 -2.02 -13.64
C ASP A 32 -4.54 -1.66 -13.77
N GLU A 33 -5.42 -2.33 -13.02
CA GLU A 33 -6.85 -1.99 -12.94
C GLU A 33 -7.07 -0.57 -12.38
N LEU A 34 -6.23 -0.14 -11.44
CA LEU A 34 -6.31 1.20 -10.84
C LEU A 34 -5.77 2.32 -11.73
N ARG A 35 -5.16 2.01 -12.88
CA ARG A 35 -4.50 2.99 -13.75
C ARG A 35 -5.44 4.08 -14.26
N SER A 36 -6.68 3.73 -14.57
CA SER A 36 -7.70 4.70 -15.03
C SER A 36 -8.00 5.74 -13.94
N PHE A 37 -8.12 5.31 -12.69
CA PHE A 37 -8.38 6.17 -11.53
C PHE A 37 -7.20 7.10 -11.22
N ALA A 38 -5.96 6.70 -11.52
CA ALA A 38 -4.82 7.60 -11.39
C ALA A 38 -4.87 8.82 -12.35
N VAL A 39 -5.74 8.76 -13.36
CA VAL A 39 -6.01 9.85 -14.31
C VAL A 39 -7.34 10.56 -13.97
N SER A 40 -8.43 9.82 -13.73
CA SER A 40 -9.77 10.40 -13.55
C SER A 40 -10.08 10.84 -12.13
N ASP A 41 -9.56 10.12 -11.13
CA ASP A 41 -9.94 10.24 -9.71
C ASP A 41 -8.69 10.22 -8.81
N ARG A 42 -7.63 10.89 -9.26
CA ARG A 42 -6.29 10.78 -8.69
C ARG A 42 -6.26 11.08 -7.19
N GLU A 43 -6.90 12.16 -6.74
CA GLU A 43 -6.92 12.55 -5.33
C GLU A 43 -7.58 11.47 -4.46
N SER A 44 -8.74 10.97 -4.89
CA SER A 44 -9.45 9.90 -4.17
C SER A 44 -8.63 8.61 -4.12
N LEU A 45 -7.90 8.27 -5.19
CA LEU A 45 -6.99 7.13 -5.20
C LEU A 45 -5.84 7.35 -4.21
N LEU A 46 -5.22 8.53 -4.21
CA LEU A 46 -4.17 8.88 -3.26
C LEU A 46 -4.67 8.74 -1.81
N ASP A 47 -5.86 9.26 -1.52
CA ASP A 47 -6.44 9.18 -0.18
C ASP A 47 -6.76 7.75 0.24
N ALA A 48 -7.29 6.91 -0.65
CA ALA A 48 -7.50 5.49 -0.40
C ALA A 48 -6.17 4.78 -0.06
N LEU A 49 -5.10 5.04 -0.82
CA LEU A 49 -3.80 4.44 -0.57
C LEU A 49 -3.16 4.96 0.72
N ARG A 50 -3.38 6.23 1.08
CA ARG A 50 -2.94 6.78 2.39
C ARG A 50 -3.58 6.05 3.56
N GLN A 51 -4.84 5.64 3.46
CA GLN A 51 -5.50 4.86 4.51
C GLN A 51 -4.75 3.54 4.79
N TYR A 52 -4.31 2.85 3.74
CA TYR A 52 -3.50 1.63 3.88
C TYR A 52 -2.08 1.92 4.40
N LEU A 53 -1.44 2.97 3.88
CA LEU A 53 -0.11 3.39 4.34
C LEU A 53 -0.10 3.90 5.77
N ALA A 54 -1.24 4.20 6.39
CA ALA A 54 -1.35 4.65 7.78
C ALA A 54 -1.22 3.52 8.82
N PHE A 55 -1.02 2.26 8.42
CA PHE A 55 -0.84 1.15 9.35
C PHE A 55 0.41 1.32 10.24
N ARG A 56 0.22 1.35 11.57
CA ARG A 56 1.27 1.60 12.58
C ARG A 56 1.14 0.70 13.81
N VAL A 57 1.02 -0.62 13.60
CA VAL A 57 0.96 -1.58 14.71
C VAL A 57 2.33 -2.22 14.95
N PRO A 58 2.97 -2.00 16.11
CA PRO A 58 4.26 -2.60 16.43
C PRO A 58 4.22 -4.13 16.30
N PRO A 59 5.27 -4.79 15.77
CA PRO A 59 5.28 -6.23 15.58
C PRO A 59 4.97 -7.05 16.84
N ALA A 60 5.34 -6.55 18.02
CA ALA A 60 5.09 -7.22 19.30
C ALA A 60 3.61 -7.17 19.75
N GLN A 61 2.79 -6.32 19.14
CA GLN A 61 1.38 -6.12 19.48
C GLN A 61 0.42 -6.65 18.41
N ARG A 62 0.96 -7.25 17.33
CA ARG A 62 0.16 -7.69 16.19
C ARG A 62 -0.77 -8.83 16.53
N GLN A 63 -1.99 -8.71 16.04
CA GLN A 63 -3.02 -9.74 16.04
C GLN A 63 -3.17 -10.34 14.64
N GLN A 64 -3.98 -11.39 14.52
CA GLN A 64 -4.20 -12.07 13.23
C GLN A 64 -4.80 -11.13 12.17
N GLU A 65 -5.72 -10.24 12.58
CA GLU A 65 -6.35 -9.24 11.72
C GLU A 65 -5.36 -8.22 11.13
N ASP A 66 -4.24 -7.96 11.83
CA ASP A 66 -3.21 -7.04 11.35
C ASP A 66 -2.46 -7.57 10.13
N ALA A 67 -2.49 -8.89 9.88
CA ALA A 67 -1.88 -9.48 8.69
C ALA A 67 -2.55 -8.97 7.41
N VAL A 68 -3.88 -8.77 7.43
CA VAL A 68 -4.63 -8.21 6.29
C VAL A 68 -4.24 -6.76 6.07
N ARG A 69 -4.19 -5.97 7.15
CA ARG A 69 -3.82 -4.54 7.08
C ARG A 69 -2.38 -4.34 6.59
N GLU A 70 -1.46 -5.20 7.04
CA GLU A 70 -0.08 -5.21 6.55
C GLU A 70 -0.01 -5.58 5.07
N ALA A 71 -0.79 -6.55 4.60
CA ALA A 71 -0.88 -6.88 3.17
C ALA A 71 -1.39 -5.70 2.34
N ARG A 72 -2.40 -4.96 2.84
CA ARG A 72 -2.91 -3.75 2.16
C ARG A 72 -1.89 -2.61 2.13
N LEU A 73 -1.06 -2.47 3.17
CA LEU A 73 0.06 -1.54 3.15
C LEU A 73 1.06 -1.89 2.03
N TRP A 74 1.40 -3.16 1.86
CA TRP A 74 2.30 -3.58 0.77
C TRP A 74 1.70 -3.35 -0.61
N LEU A 75 0.42 -3.67 -0.78
CA LEU A 75 -0.32 -3.32 -2.00
C LEU A 75 -0.23 -1.82 -2.28
N ALA A 76 -0.42 -0.96 -1.29
CA ALA A 76 -0.35 0.47 -1.50
C ALA A 76 1.03 0.95 -1.94
N LEU A 77 2.11 0.35 -1.43
CA LEU A 77 3.48 0.62 -1.88
C LEU A 77 3.69 0.19 -3.34
N ASP A 78 3.22 -1.01 -3.71
CA ASP A 78 3.30 -1.52 -5.08
C ASP A 78 2.52 -0.67 -6.08
N VAL A 79 1.28 -0.29 -5.74
CA VAL A 79 0.44 0.58 -6.57
C VAL A 79 1.09 1.95 -6.72
N ALA A 80 1.62 2.53 -5.63
CA ALA A 80 2.29 3.82 -5.67
C ALA A 80 3.48 3.80 -6.63
N GLU A 81 4.35 2.80 -6.55
CA GLU A 81 5.48 2.64 -7.46
C GLU A 81 5.02 2.43 -8.90
N HIS A 82 4.11 1.48 -9.14
CA HIS A 82 3.68 1.09 -10.47
C HIS A 82 3.02 2.25 -11.23
N LEU A 83 2.20 3.04 -10.54
CA LEU A 83 1.48 4.19 -11.10
C LEU A 83 2.22 5.52 -10.92
N ARG A 84 3.46 5.50 -10.39
CA ARG A 84 4.31 6.69 -10.16
C ARG A 84 3.59 7.79 -9.37
N LEU A 85 2.94 7.41 -8.28
CA LEU A 85 2.21 8.32 -7.38
C LEU A 85 3.17 9.04 -6.43
N ILE A 86 3.89 10.03 -6.95
CA ILE A 86 4.91 10.79 -6.23
C ILE A 86 4.36 11.54 -5.01
N GLU A 87 3.07 11.81 -4.98
CA GLU A 87 2.36 12.52 -3.91
C GLU A 87 2.29 11.70 -2.61
N LEU A 88 2.56 10.39 -2.67
CA LEU A 88 2.62 9.50 -1.50
C LEU A 88 4.02 9.44 -0.87
N LYS A 89 5.03 10.13 -1.43
CA LYS A 89 6.40 10.14 -0.88
C LYS A 89 6.44 10.51 0.62
N PRO A 90 5.77 11.57 1.10
CA PRO A 90 5.80 11.92 2.51
C PRO A 90 5.22 10.82 3.42
N ASP A 91 4.16 10.15 2.95
CA ASP A 91 3.52 9.05 3.67
C ASP A 91 4.46 7.83 3.79
N ILE A 92 5.19 7.53 2.71
CA ILE A 92 6.19 6.44 2.66
C ILE A 92 7.42 6.77 3.52
N GLU A 93 7.88 8.02 3.53
CA GLU A 93 8.95 8.49 4.41
C GLU A 93 8.55 8.37 5.89
N SER A 94 7.33 8.78 6.23
CA SER A 94 6.75 8.62 7.58
C SER A 94 6.65 7.15 7.98
N LEU A 95 6.23 6.28 7.07
CA LEU A 95 6.24 4.82 7.29
C LEU A 95 7.66 4.32 7.55
N LEU A 96 8.64 4.69 6.73
CA LEU A 96 10.03 4.27 6.90
C LEU A 96 10.60 4.66 8.27
N GLN A 97 10.33 5.88 8.74
CA GLN A 97 10.70 6.32 10.09
C GLN A 97 9.99 5.50 11.18
N SER A 98 8.73 5.12 10.94
CA SER A 98 7.97 4.27 11.84
C SER A 98 8.51 2.83 11.88
N VAL A 99 9.02 2.30 10.76
CA VAL A 99 9.73 1.00 10.73
C VAL A 99 11.03 1.07 11.51
N ARG A 100 11.84 2.13 11.31
CA ARG A 100 13.11 2.34 12.02
C ARG A 100 12.94 2.45 13.53
N SER A 101 11.85 3.08 13.97
CA SER A 101 11.51 3.21 15.39
C SER A 101 10.74 2.01 15.97
N GLY A 102 10.51 0.96 15.18
CA GLY A 102 9.82 -0.26 15.62
C GLY A 102 8.31 -0.11 15.82
N LYS A 103 7.70 0.95 15.30
CA LYS A 103 6.29 1.32 15.52
C LYS A 103 5.31 0.80 14.45
N ALA A 104 5.78 0.16 13.37
CA ALA A 104 4.91 -0.25 12.26
C ALA A 104 5.23 -1.63 11.68
N LEU A 105 6.38 -1.76 11.01
CA LEU A 105 6.84 -3.04 10.46
C LEU A 105 8.05 -3.55 11.23
N ARG A 106 8.35 -4.84 11.06
CA ARG A 106 9.61 -5.41 11.56
C ARG A 106 10.80 -4.68 10.92
N PRO A 107 11.89 -4.43 11.66
CA PRO A 107 13.07 -3.73 11.12
C PRO A 107 13.63 -4.33 9.81
N VAL A 108 13.47 -5.65 9.61
CA VAL A 108 13.86 -6.33 8.36
C VAL A 108 13.20 -5.74 7.10
N HIS A 109 12.03 -5.11 7.24
CA HIS A 109 11.30 -4.50 6.12
C HIS A 109 11.80 -3.09 5.77
N GLU A 110 12.70 -2.49 6.55
CA GLU A 110 13.21 -1.13 6.30
C GLU A 110 13.76 -0.98 4.88
N LYS A 111 14.63 -1.91 4.45
CA LYS A 111 15.21 -1.89 3.09
C LYS A 111 14.14 -2.03 2.01
N GLY A 112 13.09 -2.81 2.28
CA GLY A 112 11.95 -2.97 1.38
C GLY A 112 11.22 -1.66 1.18
N VAL A 113 10.82 -1.00 2.28
CA VAL A 113 10.11 0.30 2.22
C VAL A 113 10.99 1.39 1.59
N ALA A 114 12.27 1.46 1.94
CA ALA A 114 13.21 2.44 1.38
C ALA A 114 13.37 2.31 -0.14
N ARG A 115 13.29 1.09 -0.69
CA ARG A 115 13.36 0.84 -2.13
C ARG A 115 12.20 1.49 -2.89
N TYR A 116 10.98 1.48 -2.34
CA TYR A 116 9.84 2.15 -2.98
C TYR A 116 10.05 3.66 -3.08
N LEU A 117 10.58 4.28 -2.02
CA LEU A 117 10.90 5.71 -2.02
C LEU A 117 11.96 6.06 -3.08
N GLN A 118 13.02 5.25 -3.19
CA GLN A 118 14.04 5.42 -4.22
C GLN A 118 13.46 5.32 -5.63
N ARG A 119 12.56 4.36 -5.87
CA ARG A 119 11.97 4.11 -7.18
C ARG A 119 10.96 5.19 -7.57
N LEU A 120 10.26 5.79 -6.61
CA LEU A 120 9.43 6.98 -6.86
C LEU A 120 10.24 8.25 -7.18
N ASN A 121 11.55 8.26 -6.88
CA ASN A 121 12.45 9.37 -7.19
C ASN A 121 13.20 9.20 -8.53
N ALA A 122 13.13 8.01 -9.14
CA ALA A 122 13.82 7.67 -10.39
C ALA A 122 12.88 7.74 -11.59
#